data_AF-U4U8J3-F1
#
_entry.id   AF-U4U8J3-F1
#
_cell.length_a   1.000
_cell.length_b   1.000
_cell.length_c   1.000
_cell.angle_alpha   90.00
_cell.angle_beta   90.00
_cell.angle_gamma   90.00
#
_symmetry.space_group_name_H-M   'P 1'
#
loop_
_entity.id
_entity.type
_entity.pdbx_description
1 polymer ?
#
loop_
_entity_poly.entity_id
_entity_poly.type
_entity_poly.pdbx_seq_one_letter_code
_entity_poly.pdbx_strand_id
1 'polypeptide(L)'
;YHNAEQDDLWHSLTVAAHKKNTLPKDLTVKTIMDTWTLQTGYPVIHVERDYKNGSVEITQERFLRDTIKLKGDKKPCWWVPLSYSTESHSDFDTTTPKYWLSCGYEESSQTIEEIGPETEWILFNNKMAGIYKVNYDEKNWLLLSKALKSDFTKIPTLNRVQLLADAADLGYVGHQKYDVFFDMLGYLKEETEYLPWKAALGKADALKNYLIRNPIYGVFKNYMTSLLSPIYEKLGGLAMANEENFDKLDKIKFQVLIVSRSCRYGVEKCIEDAKTMFNKWKSAPNDTNPVPKDLRSAVYCTALKNGGENEWNFLWNKYQQSNVATERNSLLNVLGCTREIWLLSRYLEWSLDDTKIRRQDTSTVFGAVAGNDVGYYIAKKFFFDNVNKIFKHLAPNKRRITRYLTSITSHMQDVDELHELSYLIDHNKENFSEVKQGVEQALETVKINIQWQQMHGKSIHDVLQKFSKI
;
A
#
# COMPACT_ATOMS: atom_id res chain seq x y z
N TYR A 1 0.25 -38.35 -17.93
CA TYR A 1 -0.08 -36.92 -17.78
C TYR A 1 -1.59 -36.83 -17.58
N HIS A 2 -2.04 -36.69 -16.33
CA HIS A 2 -3.45 -36.55 -15.94
C HIS A 2 -3.66 -35.20 -15.24
N ASN A 3 -4.90 -34.90 -14.83
CA ASN A 3 -5.26 -33.69 -14.11
C ASN A 3 -5.20 -33.93 -12.59
N ALA A 4 -5.23 -32.86 -11.79
CA ALA A 4 -5.25 -32.92 -10.34
C ALA A 4 -6.17 -31.84 -9.75
N GLU A 5 -6.72 -32.13 -8.57
CA GLU A 5 -7.46 -31.19 -7.72
C GLU A 5 -6.65 -30.88 -6.43
N GLN A 6 -7.13 -29.95 -5.60
CA GLN A 6 -6.38 -29.54 -4.40
C GLN A 6 -6.11 -30.72 -3.44
N ASP A 7 -7.04 -31.66 -3.33
CA ASP A 7 -6.95 -32.78 -2.40
C ASP A 7 -5.87 -33.80 -2.82
N ASP A 8 -5.55 -33.91 -4.12
CA ASP A 8 -4.45 -34.74 -4.62
C ASP A 8 -3.09 -34.25 -4.12
N LEU A 9 -2.93 -32.91 -4.08
CA LEU A 9 -1.73 -32.27 -3.54
C LEU A 9 -1.63 -32.49 -2.03
N TRP A 10 -2.73 -32.29 -1.30
CA TRP A 10 -2.78 -32.49 0.15
C TRP A 10 -2.48 -33.94 0.53
N HIS A 11 -3.02 -34.90 -0.21
CA HIS A 11 -2.71 -36.32 -0.01
C HIS A 11 -1.22 -36.60 -0.20
N SER A 12 -0.65 -36.15 -1.32
CA SER A 12 0.77 -36.37 -1.65
C SER A 12 1.71 -35.77 -0.60
N LEU A 13 1.42 -34.55 -0.13
CA LEU A 13 2.19 -33.88 0.93
C LEU A 13 2.01 -34.57 2.29
N THR A 14 0.81 -35.07 2.61
CA THR A 14 0.55 -35.84 3.84
C THR A 14 1.38 -37.12 3.87
N VAL A 15 1.38 -37.90 2.78
CA VAL A 15 2.18 -39.14 2.66
C VAL A 15 3.67 -38.83 2.85
N ALA A 16 4.18 -37.79 2.20
CA ALA A 16 5.59 -37.40 2.34
C ALA A 16 5.93 -36.93 3.76
N ALA A 17 5.07 -36.13 4.38
CA ALA A 17 5.26 -35.58 5.72
C ALA A 17 5.22 -36.67 6.80
N HIS A 18 4.27 -37.61 6.72
CA HIS A 18 4.19 -38.76 7.61
C HIS A 18 5.39 -39.70 7.44
N LYS A 19 5.85 -39.93 6.19
CA LYS A 19 7.06 -40.73 5.94
C LYS A 19 8.31 -40.12 6.56
N LYS A 20 8.39 -38.78 6.60
CA LYS A 20 9.52 -38.03 7.20
C LYS A 20 9.31 -37.66 8.67
N ASN A 21 8.19 -38.05 9.28
CA ASN A 21 7.78 -37.65 10.63
C ASN A 21 7.79 -36.13 10.87
N THR A 22 7.48 -35.33 9.84
CA THR A 22 7.39 -33.85 9.95
C THR A 22 5.98 -33.34 10.23
N LEU A 23 5.00 -34.26 10.31
CA LEU A 23 3.60 -33.98 10.64
C LEU A 23 3.10 -35.09 11.59
N PRO A 24 2.35 -34.76 12.66
CA PRO A 24 1.73 -35.76 13.52
C PRO A 24 0.88 -36.76 12.72
N LYS A 25 0.86 -38.02 13.14
CA LYS A 25 0.21 -39.11 12.38
C LYS A 25 -1.32 -38.96 12.32
N ASP A 26 -1.90 -38.32 13.32
CA ASP A 26 -3.32 -37.99 13.47
C ASP A 26 -3.74 -36.74 12.69
N LEU A 27 -2.78 -35.94 12.22
CA LEU A 27 -3.02 -34.73 11.46
C LEU A 27 -2.72 -34.96 9.97
N THR A 28 -3.54 -34.37 9.10
CA THR A 28 -3.31 -34.40 7.65
C THR A 28 -3.07 -32.99 7.12
N VAL A 29 -2.31 -32.87 6.02
CA VAL A 29 -2.13 -31.57 5.35
C VAL A 29 -3.48 -31.01 4.91
N LYS A 30 -4.42 -31.90 4.52
CA LYS A 30 -5.78 -31.52 4.17
C LYS A 30 -6.49 -30.80 5.31
N THR A 31 -6.45 -31.35 6.53
CA THR A 31 -7.07 -30.74 7.72
C THR A 31 -6.59 -29.30 7.95
N ILE A 32 -5.29 -29.05 7.77
CA ILE A 32 -4.70 -27.72 7.91
C ILE A 32 -5.14 -26.85 6.73
N MET A 33 -4.89 -27.29 5.50
CA MET A 33 -5.04 -26.48 4.29
C MET A 33 -6.49 -26.17 3.92
N ASP A 34 -7.45 -27.02 4.29
CA ASP A 34 -8.88 -26.73 4.14
C ASP A 34 -9.25 -25.43 4.87
N THR A 35 -8.64 -25.15 6.02
CA THR A 35 -8.85 -23.88 6.74
C THR A 35 -8.25 -22.67 6.03
N TRP A 36 -7.31 -22.87 5.11
CA TRP A 36 -6.68 -21.79 4.35
C TRP A 36 -7.28 -21.59 2.95
N THR A 37 -7.84 -22.64 2.33
CA THR A 37 -8.30 -22.60 0.94
C THR A 37 -9.82 -22.53 0.77
N LEU A 38 -10.60 -23.01 1.75
CA LEU A 38 -12.06 -23.08 1.64
C LEU A 38 -12.80 -21.88 2.26
N GLN A 39 -12.07 -20.96 2.89
CA GLN A 39 -12.63 -19.74 3.47
C GLN A 39 -11.85 -18.50 3.00
N THR A 40 -12.55 -17.36 2.92
CA THR A 40 -11.96 -16.12 2.40
C THR A 40 -11.26 -15.33 3.50
N GLY A 41 -10.08 -14.79 3.20
CA GLY A 41 -9.31 -13.94 4.11
C GLY A 41 -8.23 -14.70 4.87
N TYR A 42 -7.68 -14.08 5.92
CA TYR A 42 -6.60 -14.61 6.74
C TYR A 42 -6.73 -14.09 8.18
N PRO A 43 -6.08 -14.74 9.17
CA PRO A 43 -6.21 -14.32 10.56
C PRO A 43 -5.24 -13.18 10.92
N VAL A 44 -5.64 -12.41 11.92
CA VAL A 44 -4.73 -11.72 12.82
C VAL A 44 -4.60 -12.57 14.09
N ILE A 45 -3.36 -12.71 14.56
CA ILE A 45 -3.01 -13.39 15.79
C ILE A 45 -2.79 -12.33 16.87
N HIS A 46 -3.57 -12.39 17.95
CA HIS A 46 -3.39 -11.54 19.11
C HIS A 46 -2.48 -12.23 20.10
N VAL A 47 -1.47 -11.50 20.58
CA VAL A 47 -0.47 -11.96 21.52
C VAL A 47 -0.55 -11.05 22.75
N GLU A 48 -1.23 -11.54 23.78
CA GLU A 48 -1.42 -10.83 25.04
C GLU A 48 -0.47 -11.41 26.09
N ARG A 49 0.45 -10.60 26.59
CA ARG A 49 1.45 -11.04 27.57
C ARG A 49 0.95 -10.88 28.99
N ASP A 50 1.00 -11.96 29.77
CA ASP A 50 1.02 -11.87 31.23
C ASP A 50 2.47 -11.68 31.69
N TYR A 51 2.83 -10.40 31.84
CA TYR A 51 4.15 -9.99 32.27
C TYR A 51 4.53 -10.55 33.65
N LYS A 52 3.58 -10.71 34.57
CA LYS A 52 3.87 -11.16 35.95
C LYS A 52 4.21 -12.64 35.99
N ASN A 53 3.48 -13.43 35.22
CA ASN A 53 3.64 -14.89 35.17
C ASN A 53 4.64 -15.33 34.09
N GLY A 54 5.07 -14.42 33.21
CA GLY A 54 6.00 -14.74 32.11
C GLY A 54 5.35 -15.58 31.01
N SER A 55 4.03 -15.53 30.88
CA SER A 55 3.25 -16.31 29.93
C SER A 55 2.60 -15.43 28.87
N VAL A 56 2.14 -16.05 27.79
CA VAL A 56 1.46 -15.40 26.68
C VAL A 56 0.20 -16.15 26.31
N GLU A 57 -0.91 -15.43 26.20
CA GLU A 57 -2.14 -15.90 25.61
C GLU A 57 -2.18 -15.50 24.14
N ILE A 58 -2.42 -16.50 23.28
CA ILE A 58 -2.49 -16.32 21.83
C ILE A 58 -3.89 -16.64 21.37
N THR A 59 -4.54 -15.71 20.68
CA THR A 59 -5.85 -15.94 20.05
C THR A 59 -5.82 -15.55 18.57
N GLN A 60 -6.84 -15.95 17.83
CA GLN A 60 -7.00 -15.57 16.43
C GLN A 60 -8.38 -14.98 16.15
N GLU A 61 -8.41 -14.02 15.22
CA GLU A 61 -9.63 -13.55 14.59
C GLU A 61 -9.39 -13.26 13.11
N ARG A 62 -10.46 -13.19 12.31
CA ARG A 62 -10.34 -12.85 10.89
C ARG A 62 -9.95 -11.38 10.73
N PHE A 63 -8.90 -11.12 9.96
CA PHE A 63 -8.58 -9.77 9.55
C PHE A 63 -9.45 -9.33 8.36
N LEU A 64 -10.30 -8.31 8.55
CA LEU A 64 -11.07 -7.65 7.49
C LEU A 64 -10.96 -6.13 7.59
N ARG A 65 -10.86 -5.46 6.44
CA ARG A 65 -10.90 -3.98 6.38
C ARG A 65 -12.30 -3.43 6.66
N ASP A 66 -13.34 -4.13 6.22
CA ASP A 66 -14.73 -3.82 6.55
C ASP A 66 -15.07 -4.46 7.90
N THR A 67 -14.94 -3.69 8.97
CA THR A 67 -15.19 -4.21 10.33
C THR A 67 -16.69 -4.30 10.66
N ILE A 68 -17.59 -3.76 9.82
CA ILE A 68 -19.04 -3.93 9.99
C ILE A 68 -19.46 -5.34 9.58
N LYS A 69 -18.89 -5.87 8.48
CA LYS A 69 -19.15 -7.25 8.01
C LYS A 69 -18.70 -8.33 8.99
N LEU A 70 -17.74 -8.05 9.87
CA LEU A 70 -17.27 -9.00 10.90
C LEU A 70 -18.38 -9.43 11.88
N LYS A 71 -19.41 -8.61 12.11
CA LYS A 71 -20.44 -8.87 13.12
C LYS A 71 -21.45 -9.98 12.74
N GLY A 72 -21.42 -10.50 11.50
CA GLY A 72 -22.43 -11.44 10.98
C GLY A 72 -21.92 -12.83 10.58
N ASP A 73 -20.61 -13.06 10.53
CA ASP A 73 -20.04 -14.32 10.03
C ASP A 73 -19.84 -15.36 11.15
N LYS A 74 -19.99 -16.65 10.83
CA LYS A 74 -19.47 -17.74 11.69
C LYS A 74 -18.00 -17.47 11.95
N LYS A 75 -17.56 -17.50 13.22
CA LYS A 75 -16.15 -17.27 13.60
C LYS A 75 -15.24 -18.23 12.81
N PRO A 76 -14.54 -17.77 11.77
CA PRO A 76 -13.66 -18.63 11.00
C PRO A 76 -12.41 -18.90 11.83
N CYS A 77 -11.83 -20.09 11.65
CA CYS A 77 -10.65 -20.51 12.37
C CYS A 77 -9.65 -21.11 11.38
N TRP A 78 -8.38 -20.82 11.59
CA TRP A 78 -7.24 -21.33 10.83
C TRP A 78 -6.36 -22.21 11.71
N TRP A 79 -5.80 -23.26 11.11
CA TRP A 79 -4.64 -23.94 11.69
C TRP A 79 -3.38 -23.13 11.41
N VAL A 80 -2.87 -22.44 12.44
CA VAL A 80 -1.79 -21.46 12.27
C VAL A 80 -0.47 -21.98 12.86
N PRO A 81 0.59 -22.13 12.04
CA PRO A 81 1.92 -22.44 12.53
C PRO A 81 2.56 -21.20 13.17
N LEU A 82 2.88 -21.31 14.47
CA LEU A 82 3.45 -20.22 15.26
C LEU A 82 4.97 -20.42 15.42
N SER A 83 5.74 -19.53 14.82
CA SER A 83 7.16 -19.34 15.09
C SER A 83 7.37 -17.99 15.78
N TYR A 84 8.34 -17.89 16.68
CA TYR A 84 8.65 -16.65 17.37
C TYR A 84 10.10 -16.62 17.85
N SER A 85 10.59 -15.40 18.05
CA SER A 85 11.88 -15.08 18.65
C SER A 85 11.69 -14.06 19.76
N THR A 86 12.63 -14.05 20.71
CA THR A 86 12.68 -13.05 21.79
C THR A 86 13.98 -12.29 21.73
N GLU A 87 14.10 -11.21 22.50
CA GLU A 87 15.33 -10.42 22.54
C GLU A 87 16.55 -11.24 22.99
N SER A 88 16.42 -12.05 24.05
CA SER A 88 17.48 -12.94 24.53
C SER A 88 17.73 -14.16 23.62
N HIS A 89 16.69 -14.66 22.95
CA HIS A 89 16.76 -15.86 22.10
C HIS A 89 16.31 -15.52 20.68
N SER A 90 17.16 -14.76 19.99
CA SER A 90 16.91 -14.26 18.64
C SER A 90 17.28 -15.31 17.57
N ASP A 91 16.42 -16.31 17.39
CA ASP A 91 16.53 -17.32 16.32
C ASP A 91 15.48 -17.10 15.23
N PHE A 92 15.68 -16.06 14.43
CA PHE A 92 14.79 -15.75 13.32
C PHE A 92 15.00 -16.63 12.08
N ASP A 93 16.08 -17.42 12.03
CA ASP A 93 16.32 -18.32 10.90
C ASP A 93 15.44 -19.56 10.95
N THR A 94 15.07 -20.01 12.16
CA THR A 94 14.11 -21.09 12.36
C THR A 94 12.67 -20.60 12.13
N THR A 95 12.07 -21.07 11.03
CA THR A 95 10.66 -20.82 10.66
C THR A 95 9.74 -22.01 10.97
N THR A 96 10.31 -23.13 11.40
CA THR A 96 9.55 -24.30 11.87
C THR A 96 8.62 -23.89 13.03
N PRO A 97 7.34 -24.30 13.02
CA PRO A 97 6.43 -23.95 14.10
C PRO A 97 6.89 -24.54 15.43
N LYS A 98 6.96 -23.69 16.45
CA LYS A 98 7.13 -24.10 17.85
C LYS A 98 5.80 -24.56 18.45
N TYR A 99 4.71 -23.93 18.03
CA TYR A 99 3.34 -24.24 18.43
C TYR A 99 2.39 -24.18 17.24
N TRP A 100 1.21 -24.79 17.39
CA TRP A 100 0.13 -24.72 16.43
C TRP A 100 -1.12 -24.19 17.12
N LEU A 101 -1.68 -23.11 16.59
CA LEU A 101 -3.03 -22.70 16.95
C LEU A 101 -4.01 -23.58 16.18
N SER A 102 -4.86 -24.31 16.89
CA SER A 102 -5.78 -25.29 16.31
C SER A 102 -7.24 -24.83 16.42
N CYS A 103 -8.12 -25.51 15.68
CA CYS A 103 -9.56 -25.29 15.73
C CYS A 103 -10.21 -26.36 16.62
N GLY A 104 -10.68 -25.99 17.82
CA GLY A 104 -11.29 -26.87 18.83
C GLY A 104 -12.30 -26.13 19.72
N TYR A 105 -13.22 -26.86 20.36
CA TYR A 105 -14.58 -26.42 20.72
C TYR A 105 -14.78 -25.31 21.78
N GLU A 106 -13.75 -24.81 22.45
CA GLU A 106 -13.88 -23.68 23.38
C GLU A 106 -12.65 -22.78 23.23
N GLU A 107 -12.81 -21.78 22.37
CA GLU A 107 -11.85 -20.74 22.00
C GLU A 107 -10.58 -21.23 21.27
N SER A 108 -10.30 -20.62 20.11
CA SER A 108 -9.06 -20.82 19.36
C SER A 108 -7.92 -20.06 20.05
N SER A 109 -7.63 -20.46 21.28
CA SER A 109 -6.60 -19.89 22.14
C SER A 109 -5.49 -20.90 22.43
N GLN A 110 -4.28 -20.39 22.66
CA GLN A 110 -3.12 -21.17 23.06
C GLN A 110 -2.32 -20.35 24.07
N THR A 111 -2.06 -20.93 25.24
CA THR A 111 -1.13 -20.33 26.21
C THR A 111 0.27 -20.90 26.01
N ILE A 112 1.27 -20.02 26.02
CA ILE A 112 2.70 -20.38 26.03
C ILE A 112 3.30 -19.87 27.33
N GLU A 113 3.79 -20.79 28.15
CA GLU A 113 4.47 -20.49 29.41
C GLU A 113 5.95 -20.16 29.19
N GLU A 114 6.55 -19.45 30.15
CA GLU A 114 8.01 -19.18 30.23
C GLU A 114 8.61 -18.56 28.96
N ILE A 115 7.87 -17.66 28.29
CA ILE A 115 8.25 -17.18 26.96
C ILE A 115 9.35 -16.10 26.99
N GLY A 116 9.57 -15.42 28.11
CA GLY A 116 10.65 -14.44 28.28
C GLY A 116 10.36 -13.36 29.34
N PRO A 117 11.38 -12.63 29.81
CA PRO A 117 11.24 -11.64 30.87
C PRO A 117 10.45 -10.40 30.45
N GLU A 118 9.96 -9.64 31.42
CA GLU A 118 9.08 -8.49 31.18
C GLU A 118 9.69 -7.35 30.39
N THR A 119 11.01 -7.26 30.39
CA THR A 119 11.79 -6.17 29.78
C THR A 119 12.15 -6.44 28.34
N GLU A 120 11.95 -7.67 27.86
CA GLU A 120 12.34 -8.10 26.52
C GLU A 120 11.13 -8.15 25.60
N TRP A 121 11.32 -7.81 24.32
CA TRP A 121 10.27 -7.98 23.31
C TRP A 121 10.13 -9.45 22.87
N ILE A 122 8.95 -9.78 22.37
CA ILE A 122 8.65 -11.03 21.68
C ILE A 122 8.12 -10.69 20.29
N LEU A 123 8.57 -11.42 19.27
CA LEU A 123 8.20 -11.22 17.88
C LEU A 123 7.82 -12.55 17.23
N PHE A 124 6.56 -12.68 16.86
CA PHE A 124 6.02 -13.85 16.15
C PHE A 124 6.15 -13.71 14.63
N ASN A 125 6.01 -14.85 13.96
CA ASN A 125 6.10 -15.03 12.52
C ASN A 125 7.51 -14.76 11.98
N ASN A 126 8.48 -15.58 12.39
CA ASN A 126 9.87 -15.46 11.94
C ASN A 126 9.94 -15.42 10.41
N LYS A 127 10.65 -14.43 9.87
CA LYS A 127 10.76 -14.12 8.43
C LYS A 127 9.43 -13.88 7.71
N MET A 128 8.36 -13.60 8.44
CA MET A 128 7.02 -13.41 7.86
C MET A 128 6.58 -14.63 7.02
N ALA A 129 6.98 -15.84 7.46
CA ALA A 129 6.78 -17.08 6.72
C ALA A 129 5.32 -17.56 6.69
N GLY A 130 4.55 -17.22 7.72
CA GLY A 130 3.11 -17.48 7.81
C GLY A 130 2.27 -16.36 7.18
N ILE A 131 1.12 -16.73 6.63
CA ILE A 131 0.17 -15.80 5.98
C ILE A 131 -0.82 -15.27 7.04
N TYR A 132 -0.31 -14.54 8.02
CA TYR A 132 -1.12 -13.94 9.08
C TYR A 132 -0.47 -12.66 9.60
N LYS A 133 -1.29 -11.81 10.21
CA LYS A 133 -0.83 -10.60 10.93
C LYS A 133 -0.63 -10.91 12.39
N VAL A 134 0.21 -10.13 13.06
CA VAL A 134 0.37 -10.24 14.51
C VAL A 134 0.08 -8.93 15.19
N ASN A 135 -0.84 -8.96 16.14
CA ASN A 135 -1.09 -7.88 17.08
C ASN A 135 -0.52 -8.25 18.46
N TYR A 136 0.05 -7.27 19.13
CA TYR A 136 0.58 -7.41 20.47
C TYR A 136 -0.12 -6.43 21.43
N ASP A 137 0.03 -6.70 22.72
CA ASP A 137 -0.29 -5.72 23.76
C ASP A 137 0.55 -4.42 23.62
N GLU A 138 0.08 -3.34 24.24
CA GLU A 138 0.72 -2.01 24.12
C GLU A 138 2.16 -2.00 24.64
N LYS A 139 2.49 -2.75 25.70
CA LYS A 139 3.85 -2.79 26.27
C LYS A 139 4.80 -3.52 25.32
N ASN A 140 4.39 -4.63 24.69
CA ASN A 140 5.25 -5.33 23.74
C ASN A 140 5.48 -4.52 22.45
N TRP A 141 4.45 -3.81 21.95
CA TRP A 141 4.62 -2.87 20.84
C TRP A 141 5.65 -1.77 21.16
N LEU A 142 5.62 -1.21 22.38
CA LEU A 142 6.61 -0.22 22.82
C LEU A 142 8.02 -0.80 22.91
N LEU A 143 8.17 -2.03 23.40
CA LEU A 143 9.48 -2.72 23.45
C LEU A 143 10.05 -2.95 22.05
N LEU A 144 9.22 -3.39 21.09
CA LEU A 144 9.60 -3.56 19.69
C LEU A 144 9.98 -2.23 19.04
N SER A 145 9.20 -1.17 19.26
CA SER A 145 9.51 0.17 18.76
C SER A 145 10.84 0.70 19.33
N LYS A 146 11.09 0.48 20.63
CA LYS A 146 12.36 0.83 21.28
C LYS A 146 13.53 0.07 20.63
N ALA A 147 13.39 -1.24 20.41
CA ALA A 147 14.42 -2.06 19.77
C ALA A 147 14.77 -1.54 18.37
N LEU A 148 13.76 -1.21 17.55
CA LEU A 148 13.96 -0.62 16.23
C LEU A 148 14.71 0.72 16.28
N LYS A 149 14.43 1.56 17.26
CA LYS A 149 15.09 2.87 17.42
C LYS A 149 16.50 2.77 17.98
N SER A 150 16.79 1.76 18.80
CA SER A 150 18.11 1.59 19.41
C SER A 150 19.08 0.86 18.50
N ASP A 151 18.64 -0.26 17.92
CA ASP A 151 19.44 -1.13 17.05
C ASP A 151 18.51 -2.00 16.21
N PHE A 152 18.03 -1.43 15.10
CA PHE A 152 17.11 -2.13 14.20
C PHE A 152 17.70 -3.40 13.60
N THR A 153 19.03 -3.56 13.59
CA THR A 153 19.69 -4.72 12.97
C THR A 153 19.46 -6.02 13.74
N LYS A 154 19.09 -5.94 15.02
CA LYS A 154 18.66 -7.09 15.83
C LYS A 154 17.38 -7.75 15.34
N ILE A 155 16.55 -7.02 14.59
CA ILE A 155 15.32 -7.54 13.98
C ILE A 155 15.56 -7.68 12.48
N PRO A 156 15.43 -8.89 11.89
CA PRO A 156 15.67 -9.09 10.46
C PRO A 156 14.74 -8.29 9.57
N THR A 157 15.19 -8.01 8.34
CA THR A 157 14.52 -7.14 7.37
C THR A 157 13.04 -7.48 7.15
N LEU A 158 12.72 -8.77 6.95
CA LEU A 158 11.34 -9.21 6.73
C LEU A 158 10.44 -9.03 7.96
N ASN A 159 11.01 -9.16 9.16
CA ASN A 159 10.27 -8.91 10.40
C ASN A 159 10.08 -7.41 10.65
N ARG A 160 11.02 -6.54 10.26
CA ARG A 160 10.80 -5.08 10.26
C ARG A 160 9.70 -4.66 9.27
N VAL A 161 9.67 -5.29 8.09
CA VAL A 161 8.57 -5.15 7.12
C VAL A 161 7.23 -5.52 7.74
N GLN A 162 7.17 -6.69 8.41
CA GLN A 162 5.97 -7.15 9.10
C GLN A 162 5.50 -6.15 10.15
N LEU A 163 6.39 -5.68 11.04
CA LEU A 163 6.04 -4.73 12.10
C LEU A 163 5.43 -3.45 11.55
N LEU A 164 6.05 -2.86 10.52
CA LEU A 164 5.55 -1.64 9.86
C LEU A 164 4.20 -1.86 9.17
N ALA A 165 4.04 -3.00 8.49
CA ALA A 165 2.81 -3.33 7.78
C ALA A 165 1.66 -3.63 8.73
N ASP A 166 1.92 -4.40 9.79
CA ASP A 166 0.92 -4.81 10.78
C ASP A 166 0.51 -3.64 11.66
N ALA A 167 1.44 -2.83 12.17
CA ALA A 167 1.09 -1.64 12.95
C ALA A 167 0.14 -0.69 12.18
N ALA A 168 0.39 -0.49 10.87
CA ALA A 168 -0.48 0.34 10.04
C ALA A 168 -1.85 -0.30 9.77
N ASP A 169 -1.87 -1.60 9.45
CA ASP A 169 -3.10 -2.31 9.09
C ASP A 169 -4.00 -2.54 10.31
N LEU A 170 -3.41 -2.83 11.47
CA LEU A 170 -4.11 -2.94 12.76
C LEU A 170 -4.64 -1.58 13.21
N GLY A 171 -3.86 -0.52 12.98
CA GLY A 171 -4.34 0.86 13.13
C GLY A 171 -5.56 1.16 12.29
N TYR A 172 -5.55 0.70 11.03
CA TYR A 172 -6.64 0.92 10.06
C TYR A 172 -7.96 0.25 10.45
N VAL A 173 -7.91 -0.92 11.06
CA VAL A 173 -9.12 -1.67 11.48
C VAL A 173 -9.50 -1.39 12.94
N GLY A 174 -8.68 -0.64 13.68
CA GLY A 174 -8.93 -0.27 15.07
C GLY A 174 -8.53 -1.30 16.12
N HIS A 175 -7.73 -2.32 15.76
CA HIS A 175 -7.10 -3.23 16.73
C HIS A 175 -5.88 -2.60 17.41
N GLN A 176 -5.34 -1.52 16.84
CA GLN A 176 -4.37 -0.65 17.49
C GLN A 176 -4.68 0.83 17.25
N LYS A 177 -4.10 1.68 18.11
CA LYS A 177 -3.94 3.12 17.94
C LYS A 177 -2.88 3.38 16.87
N TYR A 178 -3.14 4.39 16.04
CA TYR A 178 -2.18 4.86 15.03
C TYR A 178 -0.85 5.37 15.63
N ASP A 179 -0.82 5.73 16.92
CA ASP A 179 0.41 6.09 17.64
C ASP A 179 1.51 5.05 17.45
N VAL A 180 1.18 3.76 17.51
CA VAL A 180 2.17 2.67 17.34
C VAL A 180 2.85 2.75 15.98
N PHE A 181 2.06 2.94 14.91
CA PHE A 181 2.61 3.04 13.57
C PHE A 181 3.49 4.29 13.40
N PHE A 182 3.03 5.46 13.84
CA PHE A 182 3.82 6.70 13.73
C PHE A 182 5.07 6.70 14.60
N ASP A 183 5.01 6.05 15.76
CA ASP A 183 6.16 5.87 16.64
C ASP A 183 7.23 4.99 15.98
N MET A 184 6.81 3.89 15.33
CA MET A 184 7.70 3.04 14.55
C MET A 184 8.28 3.76 13.33
N LEU A 185 7.49 4.54 12.58
CA LEU A 185 8.00 5.29 11.43
C LEU A 185 9.23 6.15 11.79
N GLY A 186 9.34 6.60 13.05
CA GLY A 186 10.49 7.38 13.53
C GLY A 186 11.84 6.69 13.36
N TYR A 187 11.92 5.36 13.43
CA TYR A 187 13.19 4.63 13.31
C TYR A 187 13.75 4.65 11.87
N LEU A 188 12.89 4.88 10.86
CA LEU A 188 13.28 4.76 9.45
C LEU A 188 14.40 5.74 9.06
N LYS A 189 14.63 6.80 9.83
CA LYS A 189 15.79 7.70 9.62
C LYS A 189 17.13 6.95 9.60
N GLU A 190 17.22 5.85 10.34
CA GLU A 190 18.40 4.99 10.42
C GLU A 190 18.35 3.80 9.45
N GLU A 191 17.17 3.44 8.95
CA GLU A 191 16.95 2.28 8.07
C GLU A 191 17.64 2.44 6.72
N THR A 192 18.35 1.40 6.30
CA THR A 192 19.16 1.38 5.07
C THR A 192 18.67 0.38 4.03
N GLU A 193 17.69 -0.46 4.36
CA GLU A 193 17.20 -1.50 3.45
C GLU A 193 15.92 -1.09 2.72
N TYR A 194 15.79 -1.55 1.47
CA TYR A 194 14.68 -1.19 0.59
C TYR A 194 13.31 -1.64 1.10
N LEU A 195 13.21 -2.88 1.61
CA LEU A 195 11.92 -3.50 1.89
C LEU A 195 11.15 -2.82 3.04
N PRO A 196 11.77 -2.49 4.19
CA PRO A 196 11.07 -1.78 5.27
C PRO A 196 10.58 -0.40 4.83
N TRP A 197 11.40 0.36 4.09
CA TRP A 197 10.99 1.63 3.49
C TRP A 197 9.81 1.47 2.53
N LYS A 198 9.82 0.43 1.68
CA LYS A 198 8.72 0.14 0.76
C LYS A 198 7.42 -0.15 1.52
N ALA A 199 7.50 -0.93 2.60
CA ALA A 199 6.34 -1.26 3.43
C ALA A 199 5.77 0.00 4.10
N ALA A 200 6.61 0.76 4.79
CA ALA A 200 6.22 1.99 5.48
C ALA A 200 5.62 3.04 4.54
N LEU A 201 6.31 3.35 3.44
CA LEU A 201 5.86 4.36 2.49
C LEU A 201 4.59 3.91 1.74
N GLY A 202 4.42 2.61 1.49
CA GLY A 202 3.17 2.08 0.94
C GLY A 202 1.98 2.35 1.86
N LYS A 203 2.15 2.15 3.17
CA LYS A 203 1.10 2.43 4.18
C LYS A 203 0.87 3.94 4.37
N ALA A 204 1.93 4.73 4.41
CA ALA A 204 1.83 6.19 4.48
C ALA A 204 1.15 6.79 3.23
N ASP A 205 1.44 6.27 2.03
CA ASP A 205 0.79 6.68 0.78
C ASP A 205 -0.71 6.32 0.77
N ALA A 206 -1.10 5.18 1.35
CA ALA A 206 -2.51 4.84 1.53
C ALA A 206 -3.19 5.81 2.51
N LEU A 207 -2.53 6.15 3.62
CA LEU A 207 -3.02 7.12 4.58
C LEU A 207 -3.16 8.53 3.98
N LYS A 208 -2.25 8.94 3.09
CA LYS A 208 -2.34 10.20 2.34
C LYS A 208 -3.71 10.35 1.67
N ASN A 209 -4.27 9.29 1.09
CA ASN A 209 -5.54 9.39 0.37
C ASN A 209 -6.68 9.87 1.29
N TYR A 210 -6.64 9.47 2.57
CA TYR A 210 -7.58 9.91 3.61
C TYR A 210 -7.28 11.31 4.15
N LEU A 211 -6.01 11.70 4.18
CA LEU A 211 -5.59 12.95 4.78
C LEU A 211 -5.57 14.13 3.81
N ILE A 212 -5.42 13.92 2.50
CA ILE A 212 -5.16 15.00 1.52
C ILE A 212 -6.18 16.14 1.52
N ARG A 213 -7.44 15.87 1.92
CA ARG A 213 -8.53 16.85 2.03
C ARG A 213 -8.75 17.37 3.46
N ASN A 214 -8.00 16.86 4.44
CA ASN A 214 -8.09 17.25 5.85
C ASN A 214 -7.10 18.40 6.17
N PRO A 215 -7.48 19.40 6.98
CA PRO A 215 -6.57 20.46 7.43
C PRO A 215 -5.24 19.97 8.03
N ILE A 216 -5.22 18.80 8.69
CA ILE A 216 -4.01 18.22 9.29
C ILE A 216 -2.97 17.75 8.26
N TYR A 217 -3.32 17.67 6.97
CA TYR A 217 -2.43 17.19 5.93
C TYR A 217 -1.10 17.92 5.87
N GLY A 218 -1.09 19.23 6.15
CA GLY A 218 0.14 20.03 6.19
C GLY A 218 1.15 19.46 7.18
N VAL A 219 0.68 19.06 8.37
CA VAL A 219 1.52 18.45 9.41
C VAL A 219 2.02 17.08 8.97
N PHE A 220 1.15 16.23 8.42
CA PHE A 220 1.55 14.93 7.87
C PHE A 220 2.60 15.06 6.77
N LYS A 221 2.41 16.00 5.83
CA LYS A 221 3.36 16.28 4.76
C LYS A 221 4.71 16.72 5.34
N ASN A 222 4.74 17.62 6.32
CA ASN A 222 5.96 18.09 6.95
C ASN A 222 6.70 16.97 7.70
N TYR A 223 5.97 16.12 8.42
CA TYR A 223 6.51 14.92 9.06
C TYR A 223 7.17 14.00 8.02
N MET A 224 6.47 13.66 6.93
CA MET A 224 7.00 12.81 5.86
C MET A 224 8.22 13.44 5.19
N THR A 225 8.22 14.75 4.93
CA THR A 225 9.38 15.46 4.41
C THR A 225 10.57 15.33 5.36
N SER A 226 10.38 15.55 6.67
CA SER A 226 11.45 15.41 7.67
C SER A 226 12.03 14.00 7.77
N LEU A 227 11.20 12.99 7.48
CA LEU A 227 11.60 11.58 7.45
C LEU A 227 12.39 11.23 6.18
N LEU A 228 12.00 11.79 5.05
CA LEU A 228 12.54 11.47 3.73
C LEU A 228 13.81 12.26 3.36
N SER A 229 13.99 13.48 3.88
CA SER A 229 15.15 14.31 3.53
C SER A 229 16.50 13.62 3.81
N PRO A 230 16.75 13.03 5.00
CA PRO A 230 18.04 12.42 5.29
C PRO A 230 18.37 11.24 4.36
N ILE A 231 17.39 10.37 4.09
CA ILE A 231 17.61 9.20 3.23
C ILE A 231 17.74 9.59 1.75
N TYR A 232 17.07 10.66 1.30
CA TYR A 232 17.24 11.18 -0.05
C TYR A 232 18.68 11.64 -0.30
N GLU A 233 19.26 12.39 0.65
CA GLU A 233 20.64 12.85 0.58
C GLU A 233 21.63 11.69 0.69
N LYS A 234 21.40 10.76 1.64
CA LYS A 234 22.24 9.57 1.85
C LYS A 234 22.33 8.68 0.60
N LEU A 235 21.26 8.59 -0.19
CA LEU A 235 21.23 7.83 -1.44
C LEU A 235 21.77 8.62 -2.66
N GLY A 236 22.26 9.85 -2.47
CA GLY A 236 22.81 10.67 -3.56
C GLY A 236 21.77 11.35 -4.45
N GLY A 237 20.50 11.39 -4.03
CA GLY A 237 19.41 12.04 -4.77
C GLY A 237 19.22 11.47 -6.18
N LEU A 238 19.25 12.33 -7.20
CA LEU A 238 19.14 11.95 -8.61
C LEU A 238 20.46 11.53 -9.28
N ALA A 239 21.60 11.68 -8.60
CA ALA A 239 22.85 11.16 -9.12
C ALA A 239 22.79 9.62 -9.01
N MET A 240 22.72 8.93 -10.15
CA MET A 240 22.92 7.49 -10.15
C MET A 240 24.34 7.23 -9.66
N ALA A 241 24.51 6.36 -8.66
CA ALA A 241 25.83 5.82 -8.37
C ALA A 241 26.37 5.22 -9.68
N ASN A 242 27.47 5.78 -10.18
CA ASN A 242 28.05 5.37 -11.45
C ASN A 242 28.29 3.85 -11.44
N GLU A 243 28.04 3.26 -12.61
CA GLU A 243 27.92 1.84 -12.82
C GLU A 243 29.24 1.10 -12.61
N GLU A 244 29.25 0.11 -11.71
CA GLU A 244 30.05 -1.12 -11.74
C GLU A 244 29.71 -1.92 -10.47
N ASN A 245 28.69 -2.79 -10.53
CA ASN A 245 28.53 -4.02 -9.74
C ASN A 245 27.08 -4.54 -9.77
N PHE A 246 26.94 -5.84 -9.96
CA PHE A 246 25.68 -6.56 -10.21
C PHE A 246 24.73 -6.72 -8.99
N ASP A 247 25.03 -6.06 -7.87
CA ASP A 247 24.18 -5.96 -6.66
C ASP A 247 23.11 -4.83 -6.79
N LYS A 248 22.65 -4.61 -8.04
CA LYS A 248 22.14 -3.33 -8.57
C LYS A 248 20.63 -3.11 -8.39
N LEU A 249 19.82 -4.18 -8.37
CA LEU A 249 18.37 -4.03 -8.53
C LEU A 249 17.68 -3.44 -7.29
N ASP A 250 18.01 -3.91 -6.10
CA ASP A 250 17.38 -3.41 -4.87
C ASP A 250 17.85 -1.99 -4.54
N LYS A 251 19.11 -1.64 -4.85
CA LYS A 251 19.60 -0.26 -4.77
C LYS A 251 18.88 0.67 -5.75
N ILE A 252 18.69 0.26 -7.02
CA ILE A 252 17.90 1.04 -7.99
C ILE A 252 16.46 1.21 -7.49
N LYS A 253 15.80 0.12 -7.07
CA LYS A 253 14.43 0.18 -6.54
C LYS A 253 14.35 1.10 -5.32
N PHE A 254 15.36 1.09 -4.45
CA PHE A 254 15.40 1.93 -3.28
C PHE A 254 15.54 3.41 -3.63
N GLN A 255 16.47 3.75 -4.53
CA GLN A 255 16.62 5.11 -5.04
C GLN A 255 15.33 5.59 -5.71
N VAL A 256 14.74 4.79 -6.60
CA VAL A 256 13.46 5.12 -7.28
C VAL A 256 12.34 5.36 -6.27
N LEU A 257 12.22 4.50 -5.26
CA LEU A 257 11.24 4.64 -4.18
C LEU A 257 11.41 5.96 -3.45
N ILE A 258 12.62 6.24 -2.96
CA ILE A 258 12.94 7.43 -2.17
C ILE A 258 12.80 8.69 -3.00
N VAL A 259 13.40 8.78 -4.19
CA VAL A 259 13.24 9.93 -5.10
C VAL A 259 11.76 10.22 -5.37
N SER A 260 10.98 9.19 -5.73
CA SER A 260 9.56 9.35 -6.01
C SER A 260 8.78 9.91 -4.82
N ARG A 261 9.03 9.41 -3.60
CA ARG A 261 8.30 9.86 -2.40
C ARG A 261 8.81 11.21 -1.90
N SER A 262 10.12 11.45 -1.91
CA SER A 262 10.72 12.73 -1.54
C SER A 262 10.16 13.86 -2.39
N CYS A 263 10.11 13.70 -3.70
CA CYS A 263 9.50 14.70 -4.58
C CYS A 263 7.98 14.83 -4.39
N ARG A 264 7.26 13.72 -4.13
CA ARG A 264 5.80 13.73 -3.88
C ARG A 264 5.43 14.51 -2.60
N TYR A 265 6.17 14.30 -1.51
CA TYR A 265 5.97 14.97 -0.22
C TYR A 265 6.62 16.36 -0.16
N GLY A 266 7.49 16.68 -1.10
CA GLY A 266 8.01 18.03 -1.30
C GLY A 266 9.31 18.31 -0.56
N VAL A 267 10.22 17.33 -0.51
CA VAL A 267 11.62 17.55 -0.18
C VAL A 267 12.20 18.53 -1.19
N GLU A 268 12.60 19.71 -0.73
CA GLU A 268 13.02 20.84 -1.57
C GLU A 268 14.15 20.45 -2.52
N LYS A 269 15.18 19.77 -2.00
CA LYS A 269 16.30 19.29 -2.79
C LYS A 269 15.88 18.36 -3.95
N CYS A 270 14.90 17.48 -3.72
CA CYS A 270 14.35 16.63 -4.78
C CYS A 270 13.68 17.43 -5.89
N ILE A 271 12.91 18.45 -5.51
CA ILE A 271 12.24 19.34 -6.47
C ILE A 271 13.27 20.11 -7.30
N GLU A 272 14.30 20.67 -6.65
CA GLU A 272 15.38 21.40 -7.32
C GLU A 272 16.16 20.52 -8.30
N ASP A 273 16.55 19.33 -7.86
CA ASP A 273 17.31 18.37 -8.68
C ASP A 273 16.46 17.95 -9.90
N ALA A 274 15.17 17.64 -9.69
CA ALA A 274 14.25 17.25 -10.76
C ALA A 274 14.05 18.39 -11.78
N LYS A 275 13.82 19.62 -11.32
CA LYS A 275 13.69 20.80 -12.20
C LYS A 275 14.97 21.03 -12.99
N THR A 276 16.13 20.94 -12.34
CA THR A 276 17.44 21.11 -12.98
C THR A 276 17.66 20.07 -14.07
N MET A 277 17.41 18.79 -13.78
CA MET A 277 17.60 17.70 -14.73
C MET A 277 16.61 17.78 -15.90
N PHE A 278 15.35 18.15 -15.63
CA PHE A 278 14.34 18.35 -16.67
C PHE A 278 14.71 19.53 -17.59
N ASN A 279 15.16 20.65 -17.04
CA ASN A 279 15.59 21.81 -17.83
C ASN A 279 16.82 21.50 -18.68
N LYS A 280 17.76 20.69 -18.16
CA LYS A 280 18.89 20.18 -18.96
C LYS A 280 18.42 19.38 -20.18
N TRP A 281 17.37 18.57 -20.04
CA TRP A 281 16.79 17.86 -21.18
C TRP A 281 16.14 18.81 -22.18
N LYS A 282 15.29 19.72 -21.69
CA LYS A 282 14.56 20.69 -22.52
C LYS A 282 15.50 21.55 -23.38
N SER A 283 16.67 21.88 -22.86
CA SER A 283 17.70 22.68 -23.54
C SER A 283 18.75 21.84 -24.29
N ALA A 284 18.59 20.51 -24.39
CA ALA A 284 19.58 19.65 -25.02
C ALA A 284 19.56 19.81 -26.56
N PRO A 285 20.69 20.13 -27.22
CA PRO A 285 20.72 20.44 -28.65
C PRO A 285 20.33 19.24 -29.54
N ASN A 286 20.61 18.02 -29.10
CA ASN A 286 20.31 16.79 -29.83
C ASN A 286 19.12 16.02 -29.26
N ASP A 287 18.31 16.66 -28.41
CA ASP A 287 17.21 16.01 -27.68
C ASP A 287 17.63 14.79 -26.83
N THR A 288 18.92 14.67 -26.52
CA THR A 288 19.44 13.60 -25.67
C THR A 288 18.85 13.77 -24.27
N ASN A 289 18.08 12.78 -23.84
CA ASN A 289 17.40 12.78 -22.54
C ASN A 289 18.36 12.32 -21.42
N PRO A 290 18.85 13.25 -20.57
CA PRO A 290 19.82 12.93 -19.53
C PRO A 290 19.19 12.24 -18.32
N VAL A 291 17.86 12.12 -18.27
CA VAL A 291 17.15 11.55 -17.13
C VAL A 291 17.26 10.01 -17.15
N PRO A 292 17.81 9.38 -16.09
CA PRO A 292 17.88 7.92 -15.98
C PRO A 292 16.49 7.31 -16.14
N LYS A 293 16.38 6.21 -16.91
CA LYS A 293 15.09 5.61 -17.31
C LYS A 293 14.16 5.35 -16.13
N ASP A 294 14.70 4.83 -15.02
CA ASP A 294 13.93 4.49 -13.82
C ASP A 294 13.45 5.72 -13.04
N LEU A 295 14.10 6.88 -13.19
CA LEU A 295 13.77 8.13 -12.50
C LEU A 295 12.88 9.06 -13.32
N ARG A 296 12.66 8.75 -14.61
CA ARG A 296 11.88 9.60 -15.54
C ARG A 296 10.51 9.97 -14.99
N SER A 297 9.74 9.00 -14.48
CA SER A 297 8.40 9.26 -13.97
C SER A 297 8.41 10.27 -12.82
N ALA A 298 9.35 10.15 -11.89
CA ALA A 298 9.48 11.07 -10.76
C ALA A 298 9.93 12.47 -11.23
N VAL A 299 10.95 12.55 -12.08
CA VAL A 299 11.48 13.83 -12.59
C VAL A 299 10.44 14.56 -13.42
N TYR A 300 9.76 13.88 -14.36
CA TYR A 300 8.76 14.48 -15.25
C TYR A 300 7.55 14.96 -14.47
N CYS A 301 7.00 14.11 -13.58
CA CYS A 301 5.87 14.47 -12.75
C CYS A 301 6.19 15.68 -11.86
N THR A 302 7.40 15.72 -11.28
CA THR A 302 7.84 16.84 -10.43
C THR A 302 8.04 18.13 -11.21
N ALA A 303 8.60 18.05 -12.42
CA ALA A 303 8.74 19.20 -13.31
C ALA A 303 7.38 19.77 -13.70
N LEU A 304 6.40 18.92 -14.05
CA LEU A 304 5.04 19.36 -14.39
C LEU A 304 4.28 19.92 -13.19
N LYS A 305 4.45 19.34 -11.99
CA LYS A 305 3.79 19.82 -10.76
C LYS A 305 4.26 21.21 -10.34
N ASN A 306 5.49 21.59 -10.72
CA ASN A 306 6.15 22.87 -10.36
C ASN A 306 6.48 23.73 -11.58
N GLY A 307 5.91 23.42 -12.75
CA GLY A 307 6.08 24.12 -14.01
C GLY A 307 4.74 24.59 -14.55
N GLY A 308 4.70 24.99 -15.83
CA GLY A 308 3.49 25.48 -16.47
C GLY A 308 3.25 24.83 -17.82
N GLU A 309 2.59 25.58 -18.71
CA GLU A 309 2.26 25.11 -20.06
C GLU A 309 3.49 24.71 -20.89
N ASN A 310 4.62 25.40 -20.74
CA ASN A 310 5.82 25.10 -21.51
C ASN A 310 6.37 23.70 -21.24
N GLU A 311 6.44 23.29 -19.98
CA GLU A 311 6.90 21.96 -19.57
C GLU A 311 5.89 20.89 -20.01
N TRP A 312 4.59 21.20 -19.91
CA TRP A 312 3.52 20.30 -20.33
C TRP A 312 3.53 20.05 -21.84
N ASN A 313 3.58 21.12 -22.65
CA ASN A 313 3.62 21.03 -24.10
C ASN A 313 4.89 20.33 -24.59
N PHE A 314 6.03 20.51 -23.90
CA PHE A 314 7.25 19.76 -24.20
C PHE A 314 7.03 18.24 -24.08
N LEU A 315 6.50 17.75 -22.95
CA LEU A 315 6.23 16.32 -22.78
C LEU A 315 5.10 15.79 -23.67
N TRP A 316 4.10 16.63 -23.97
CA TRP A 316 3.05 16.29 -24.94
C TRP A 316 3.64 16.05 -26.33
N ASN A 317 4.56 16.93 -26.78
CA ASN A 317 5.26 16.75 -28.05
C ASN A 317 6.11 15.47 -28.05
N LYS A 318 6.78 15.13 -26.93
CA LYS A 318 7.49 13.85 -26.78
C LYS A 318 6.55 12.64 -26.88
N TYR A 319 5.36 12.73 -26.30
CA TYR A 319 4.35 11.69 -26.43
C TYR A 319 3.93 11.51 -27.89
N GLN A 320 3.73 12.61 -28.63
CA GLN A 320 3.36 12.55 -30.04
C GLN A 320 4.47 11.96 -30.92
N GLN A 321 5.74 12.27 -30.64
CA GLN A 321 6.90 11.82 -31.41
C GLN A 321 7.34 10.39 -31.07
N SER A 322 7.06 9.89 -29.86
CA SER A 322 7.53 8.57 -29.43
C SER A 322 6.78 7.43 -30.14
N ASN A 323 7.55 6.47 -30.66
CA ASN A 323 7.07 5.21 -31.22
C ASN A 323 7.14 4.05 -30.20
N VAL A 324 7.66 4.28 -28.99
CA VAL A 324 7.84 3.26 -27.96
C VAL A 324 6.62 3.23 -27.05
N ALA A 325 5.87 2.12 -27.06
CA ALA A 325 4.62 2.00 -26.32
C ALA A 325 4.77 2.23 -24.80
N THR A 326 5.86 1.74 -24.19
CA THR A 326 6.13 1.91 -22.76
C THR A 326 6.44 3.37 -22.40
N GLU A 327 7.18 4.08 -23.25
CA GLU A 327 7.45 5.51 -23.07
C GLU A 327 6.18 6.34 -23.22
N ARG A 328 5.36 6.07 -24.24
CA ARG A 328 4.07 6.74 -24.43
C ARG A 328 3.17 6.58 -23.21
N ASN A 329 3.04 5.37 -22.66
CA ASN A 329 2.25 5.13 -21.46
C ASN A 329 2.81 5.86 -20.23
N SER A 330 4.14 5.92 -20.08
CA SER A 330 4.77 6.70 -19.01
C SER A 330 4.45 8.20 -19.16
N LEU A 331 4.57 8.74 -20.37
CA LEU A 331 4.25 10.14 -20.68
C LEU A 331 2.78 10.47 -20.39
N LEU A 332 1.85 9.60 -20.76
CA LEU A 332 0.42 9.79 -20.46
C LEU A 332 0.14 9.88 -18.95
N ASN A 333 0.84 9.08 -18.14
CA ASN A 333 0.70 9.13 -16.69
C ASN A 333 1.25 10.44 -16.10
N VAL A 334 2.44 10.87 -16.53
CA VAL A 334 3.08 12.07 -15.95
C VAL A 334 2.39 13.36 -16.38
N LEU A 335 1.78 13.43 -17.57
CA LEU A 335 1.04 14.60 -18.06
C LEU A 335 -0.12 15.01 -17.13
N GLY A 336 -0.66 14.07 -16.35
CA GLY A 336 -1.66 14.35 -15.31
C GLY A 336 -1.10 15.02 -14.05
N CYS A 337 0.22 15.17 -13.90
CA CYS A 337 0.85 15.74 -12.69
C CYS A 337 0.83 17.27 -12.63
N THR A 338 0.45 17.96 -13.71
CA THR A 338 0.35 19.44 -13.69
C THR A 338 -0.71 19.91 -12.69
N ARG A 339 -0.55 21.13 -12.18
CA ARG A 339 -1.52 21.80 -11.31
C ARG A 339 -2.39 22.82 -12.05
N GLU A 340 -2.11 23.03 -13.34
CA GLU A 340 -2.87 23.95 -14.19
C GLU A 340 -4.24 23.35 -14.51
N ILE A 341 -5.29 23.91 -13.91
CA ILE A 341 -6.67 23.40 -14.00
C ILE A 341 -7.11 23.26 -15.45
N TRP A 342 -6.87 24.28 -16.27
CA TRP A 342 -7.30 24.30 -17.67
C TRP A 342 -6.57 23.25 -18.52
N LEU A 343 -5.29 22.93 -18.21
CA LEU A 343 -4.55 21.86 -18.87
C LEU A 343 -5.12 20.49 -18.53
N LEU A 344 -5.46 20.25 -17.26
CA LEU A 344 -6.09 19.00 -16.83
C LEU A 344 -7.47 18.81 -17.50
N SER A 345 -8.29 19.86 -17.56
CA SER A 345 -9.58 19.83 -18.27
C SER A 345 -9.41 19.52 -19.76
N ARG A 346 -8.51 20.23 -20.45
CA ARG A 346 -8.18 19.97 -21.88
C ARG A 346 -7.71 18.54 -22.09
N TYR A 347 -6.90 18.02 -21.17
CA TYR A 347 -6.35 16.67 -21.26
C TYR A 347 -7.43 15.58 -21.10
N LEU A 348 -8.39 15.80 -20.21
CA LEU A 348 -9.56 14.91 -20.07
C LEU A 348 -10.44 14.92 -21.33
N GLU A 349 -10.66 16.09 -21.95
CA GLU A 349 -11.38 16.16 -23.22
C GLU A 349 -10.65 15.40 -24.33
N TRP A 350 -9.34 15.60 -24.47
CA TRP A 350 -8.51 14.86 -25.44
C TRP A 350 -8.52 13.36 -25.19
N SER A 351 -8.76 12.90 -23.96
CA SER A 351 -8.84 11.47 -23.65
C SER A 351 -9.99 10.76 -24.36
N LEU A 352 -11.04 11.49 -24.78
CA LEU A 352 -12.18 10.99 -25.54
C LEU A 352 -12.07 11.27 -27.06
N ASP A 353 -10.95 11.83 -27.52
CA ASP A 353 -10.66 12.10 -28.93
C ASP A 353 -9.63 11.10 -29.46
N ASP A 354 -10.09 10.16 -30.29
CA ASP A 354 -9.28 9.10 -30.89
C ASP A 354 -8.13 9.63 -31.78
N THR A 355 -8.19 10.89 -32.23
CA THR A 355 -7.12 11.53 -33.00
C THR A 355 -5.95 12.00 -32.12
N LYS A 356 -6.18 12.15 -30.81
CA LYS A 356 -5.19 12.62 -29.83
C LYS A 356 -4.67 11.48 -28.97
N ILE A 357 -5.58 10.69 -28.41
CA ILE A 357 -5.28 9.61 -27.47
C ILE A 357 -6.01 8.36 -27.95
N ARG A 358 -5.30 7.23 -27.95
CA ARG A 358 -5.91 5.96 -28.33
C ARG A 358 -6.97 5.61 -27.28
N ARG A 359 -8.14 5.18 -27.73
CA ARG A 359 -9.25 4.66 -26.88
C ARG A 359 -8.82 3.74 -25.75
N GLN A 360 -7.78 2.93 -25.97
CA GLN A 360 -7.30 1.99 -24.97
C GLN A 360 -6.53 2.65 -23.81
N ASP A 361 -6.02 3.86 -24.00
CA ASP A 361 -5.19 4.61 -23.06
C ASP A 361 -6.00 5.70 -22.33
N THR A 362 -7.25 5.94 -22.74
CA THR A 362 -8.22 6.88 -22.16
C THR A 362 -8.38 6.70 -20.63
N SER A 363 -8.46 5.44 -20.14
CA SER A 363 -8.52 5.18 -18.69
C SER A 363 -7.23 5.55 -17.96
N THR A 364 -6.08 5.47 -18.62
CA THR A 364 -4.78 5.85 -18.04
C THR A 364 -4.73 7.36 -17.84
N VAL A 365 -5.18 8.12 -18.83
CA VAL A 365 -5.29 9.59 -18.74
C VAL A 365 -6.24 10.00 -17.62
N PHE A 366 -7.42 9.40 -17.57
CA PHE A 366 -8.37 9.69 -16.50
C PHE A 366 -7.79 9.38 -15.12
N GLY A 367 -7.17 8.20 -14.95
CA GLY A 367 -6.55 7.82 -13.67
C GLY A 367 -5.40 8.76 -13.26
N ALA A 368 -4.60 9.23 -14.22
CA ALA A 368 -3.53 10.18 -13.97
C ALA A 368 -4.04 11.54 -13.47
N VAL A 369 -5.14 12.05 -14.06
CA VAL A 369 -5.77 13.31 -13.62
C VAL A 369 -6.52 13.10 -12.29
N ALA A 370 -7.25 12.00 -12.12
CA ALA A 370 -7.99 11.70 -10.90
C ALA A 370 -7.07 11.49 -9.68
N GLY A 371 -5.87 10.96 -9.87
CA GLY A 371 -4.86 10.79 -8.82
C GLY A 371 -4.09 12.08 -8.46
N ASN A 372 -4.35 13.19 -9.16
CA ASN A 372 -3.73 14.49 -8.87
C ASN A 372 -4.50 15.21 -7.75
N ASP A 373 -3.76 15.86 -6.83
CA ASP A 373 -4.32 16.55 -5.67
C ASP A 373 -5.40 17.60 -6.03
N VAL A 374 -5.25 18.30 -7.17
CA VAL A 374 -6.23 19.25 -7.72
C VAL A 374 -7.10 18.59 -8.80
N GLY A 375 -6.52 17.68 -9.59
CA GLY A 375 -7.18 17.02 -10.70
C GLY A 375 -8.31 16.07 -10.31
N TYR A 376 -8.33 15.53 -9.09
CA TYR A 376 -9.44 14.72 -8.58
C TYR A 376 -10.81 15.38 -8.79
N TYR A 377 -10.95 16.66 -8.39
CA TYR A 377 -12.22 17.37 -8.51
C TYR A 377 -12.63 17.60 -9.98
N ILE A 378 -11.64 17.88 -10.83
CA ILE A 378 -11.84 18.08 -12.27
C ILE A 378 -12.28 16.76 -12.92
N ALA A 379 -11.59 15.65 -12.60
CA ALA A 379 -11.90 14.32 -13.10
C ALA A 379 -13.26 13.81 -12.62
N LYS A 380 -13.59 13.99 -11.33
CA LYS A 380 -14.90 13.65 -10.78
C LYS A 380 -16.00 14.40 -11.54
N LYS A 381 -15.89 15.72 -11.65
CA LYS A 381 -16.87 16.52 -12.41
C LYS A 381 -16.98 16.06 -13.87
N PHE A 382 -15.85 15.90 -14.55
CA PHE A 382 -15.81 15.43 -15.94
C PHE A 382 -16.50 14.07 -16.12
N PHE A 383 -16.26 13.13 -15.20
CA PHE A 383 -16.89 11.81 -15.23
C PHE A 383 -18.41 11.90 -15.08
N PHE A 384 -18.89 12.64 -14.08
CA PHE A 384 -20.32 12.80 -13.82
C PHE A 384 -21.03 13.49 -14.99
N ASP A 385 -20.44 14.56 -15.53
CA ASP A 385 -21.01 15.33 -16.65
C ASP A 385 -21.00 14.55 -17.97
N ASN A 386 -20.08 13.59 -18.16
CA ASN A 386 -19.85 12.93 -19.44
C ASN A 386 -20.00 11.40 -19.42
N VAL A 387 -20.56 10.82 -18.36
CA VAL A 387 -20.64 9.35 -18.16
C VAL A 387 -21.15 8.62 -19.41
N ASN A 388 -22.21 9.13 -20.04
CA ASN A 388 -22.79 8.56 -21.26
C ASN A 388 -21.87 8.66 -22.48
N LYS A 389 -21.12 9.76 -22.63
CA LYS A 389 -20.11 9.90 -23.69
C LYS A 389 -18.95 8.93 -23.47
N ILE A 390 -18.53 8.75 -22.22
CA ILE A 390 -17.46 7.82 -21.85
C ILE A 390 -17.88 6.38 -22.18
N PHE A 391 -19.10 5.97 -21.81
CA PHE A 391 -19.64 4.64 -22.17
C PHE A 391 -19.66 4.41 -23.69
N LYS A 392 -20.10 5.42 -24.46
CA LYS A 392 -20.11 5.35 -25.92
C LYS A 392 -18.69 5.23 -26.49
N HIS A 393 -17.74 6.02 -25.98
CA HIS A 393 -16.35 5.99 -26.43
C HIS A 393 -15.67 4.65 -26.09
N LEU A 394 -15.96 4.05 -24.92
CA LEU A 394 -15.38 2.77 -24.50
C LEU A 394 -15.97 1.56 -25.23
N ALA A 395 -17.07 1.72 -25.98
CA ALA A 395 -17.68 0.62 -26.72
C ALA A 395 -16.70 0.01 -27.75
N PRO A 396 -16.72 -1.34 -27.93
CA PRO A 396 -17.62 -2.30 -27.29
C PRO A 396 -17.21 -2.74 -25.87
N ASN A 397 -16.00 -2.41 -25.41
CA ASN A 397 -15.48 -2.87 -24.11
C ASN A 397 -15.83 -1.91 -22.96
N LYS A 398 -17.12 -1.84 -22.63
CA LYS A 398 -17.64 -0.97 -21.54
C LYS A 398 -17.08 -1.30 -20.16
N ARG A 399 -16.56 -2.53 -19.94
CA ARG A 399 -15.96 -2.96 -18.67
C ARG A 399 -14.82 -2.06 -18.19
N ARG A 400 -14.17 -1.31 -19.08
CA ARG A 400 -13.11 -0.35 -18.72
C ARG A 400 -13.60 0.83 -17.87
N ILE A 401 -14.91 1.10 -17.82
CA ILE A 401 -15.49 2.13 -16.94
C ILE A 401 -15.19 1.86 -15.46
N THR A 402 -14.97 0.61 -15.07
CA THR A 402 -14.63 0.26 -13.68
C THR A 402 -13.33 0.93 -13.24
N ARG A 403 -12.38 1.18 -14.15
CA ARG A 403 -11.16 1.93 -13.85
C ARG A 403 -11.45 3.39 -13.50
N TYR A 404 -12.45 4.01 -14.15
CA TYR A 404 -12.90 5.35 -13.82
C TYR A 404 -13.51 5.37 -12.41
N LEU A 405 -14.40 4.42 -12.13
CA LEU A 405 -15.01 4.26 -10.81
C LEU A 405 -13.93 4.09 -9.73
N THR A 406 -12.99 3.16 -9.91
CA THR A 406 -11.89 2.95 -8.95
C THR A 406 -11.07 4.20 -8.70
N SER A 407 -10.76 4.98 -9.73
CA SER A 407 -9.98 6.22 -9.61
C SER A 407 -10.71 7.34 -8.85
N ILE A 408 -12.04 7.44 -8.95
CA ILE A 408 -12.80 8.45 -8.19
C ILE A 408 -13.14 7.96 -6.79
N THR A 409 -13.56 6.70 -6.62
CA THR A 409 -14.02 6.18 -5.33
C THR A 409 -12.90 6.02 -4.32
N SER A 410 -11.64 5.92 -4.75
CA SER A 410 -10.48 5.90 -3.84
C SER A 410 -10.32 7.18 -3.00
N HIS A 411 -10.97 8.27 -3.39
CA HIS A 411 -10.88 9.59 -2.72
C HIS A 411 -12.22 10.06 -2.13
N MET A 412 -13.32 9.33 -2.40
CA MET A 412 -14.63 9.63 -1.83
C MET A 412 -14.70 9.18 -0.38
N GLN A 413 -15.07 10.08 0.53
CA GLN A 413 -14.91 9.90 1.98
C GLN A 413 -16.10 10.36 2.83
N ASP A 414 -17.13 10.94 2.21
CA ASP A 414 -18.31 11.41 2.92
C ASP A 414 -19.61 10.81 2.35
N VAL A 415 -20.69 10.94 3.12
CA VAL A 415 -21.99 10.34 2.82
C VAL A 415 -22.63 10.99 1.58
N ASP A 416 -22.37 12.28 1.35
CA ASP A 416 -22.91 12.99 0.20
C ASP A 416 -22.27 12.47 -1.10
N GLU A 417 -20.96 12.22 -1.11
CA GLU A 417 -20.25 11.60 -2.22
C GLU A 417 -20.78 10.19 -2.55
N LEU A 418 -21.18 9.42 -1.52
CA LEU A 418 -21.82 8.12 -1.71
C LEU A 418 -23.21 8.26 -2.35
N HIS A 419 -24.00 9.24 -1.91
CA HIS A 419 -25.32 9.52 -2.49
C HIS A 419 -25.20 10.01 -3.94
N GLU A 420 -24.28 10.92 -4.23
CA GLU A 420 -23.98 11.41 -5.57
C GLU A 420 -23.63 10.25 -6.52
N LEU A 421 -22.73 9.35 -6.09
CA LEU A 421 -22.34 8.19 -6.89
C LEU A 421 -23.51 7.23 -7.11
N SER A 422 -24.28 6.94 -6.06
CA SER A 422 -25.45 6.05 -6.15
C SER A 422 -26.49 6.61 -7.12
N TYR A 423 -26.78 7.90 -7.03
CA TYR A 423 -27.67 8.61 -7.94
C TYR A 423 -27.19 8.51 -9.39
N LEU A 424 -25.90 8.73 -9.66
CA LEU A 424 -25.32 8.62 -11.00
C LEU A 424 -25.49 7.20 -11.57
N ILE A 425 -25.24 6.17 -10.76
CA ILE A 425 -25.39 4.77 -11.14
C ILE A 425 -26.85 4.46 -11.48
N ASP A 426 -27.79 4.86 -10.60
CA ASP A 426 -29.22 4.60 -10.78
C ASP A 426 -29.78 5.31 -12.02
N HIS A 427 -29.36 6.55 -12.28
CA HIS A 427 -29.76 7.31 -13.47
C HIS A 427 -29.20 6.74 -14.78
N ASN A 428 -28.15 5.94 -14.71
CA ASN A 428 -27.50 5.33 -15.87
C ASN A 428 -27.50 3.79 -15.77
N LYS A 429 -28.54 3.23 -15.14
CA LYS A 429 -28.65 1.80 -14.78
C LYS A 429 -28.43 0.85 -15.96
N GLU A 430 -28.93 1.20 -17.14
CA GLU A 430 -28.74 0.40 -18.36
C GLU A 430 -27.24 0.20 -18.66
N ASN A 431 -26.45 1.28 -18.63
CA ASN A 431 -25.02 1.22 -18.89
C ASN A 431 -24.25 0.49 -17.79
N PHE A 432 -24.63 0.69 -16.53
CA PHE A 432 -23.93 0.09 -15.38
C PHE A 432 -24.31 -1.38 -15.12
N SER A 433 -25.42 -1.87 -15.68
CA SER A 433 -25.87 -3.26 -15.51
C SER A 433 -24.86 -4.30 -16.00
N GLU A 434 -24.08 -3.99 -17.04
CA GLU A 434 -23.04 -4.86 -17.61
C GLU A 434 -21.79 -4.97 -16.73
N VAL A 435 -21.65 -4.11 -15.71
CA VAL A 435 -20.46 -3.99 -14.83
C VAL A 435 -20.82 -4.04 -13.35
N LYS A 436 -21.90 -4.76 -13.00
CA LYS A 436 -22.46 -4.84 -11.64
C LYS A 436 -21.42 -5.07 -10.53
N GLN A 437 -20.52 -6.04 -10.71
CA GLN A 437 -19.48 -6.33 -9.71
C GLN A 437 -18.54 -5.13 -9.46
N GLY A 438 -18.16 -4.41 -10.53
CA GLY A 438 -17.30 -3.23 -10.39
C GLY A 438 -18.02 -2.06 -9.71
N VAL A 439 -19.33 -1.95 -9.91
CA VAL A 439 -20.19 -0.97 -9.22
C VAL A 439 -20.30 -1.30 -7.73
N GLU A 440 -20.57 -2.56 -7.38
CA GLU A 440 -20.63 -3.03 -5.99
C GLU A 440 -19.31 -2.76 -5.26
N GLN A 441 -18.17 -3.08 -5.88
CA GLN A 441 -16.84 -2.81 -5.33
C GLN A 441 -16.55 -1.30 -5.14
N ALA A 442 -17.00 -0.47 -6.09
CA ALA A 442 -16.84 0.98 -6.02
C ALA A 442 -17.63 1.56 -4.83
N LEU A 443 -18.91 1.19 -4.69
CA LEU A 443 -19.76 1.61 -3.57
C LEU A 443 -19.24 1.09 -2.23
N GLU A 444 -18.76 -0.15 -2.17
CA GLU A 444 -18.12 -0.72 -0.97
C GLU A 444 -16.86 0.06 -0.58
N THR A 445 -16.03 0.44 -1.55
CA THR A 445 -14.84 1.27 -1.31
C THR A 445 -15.21 2.60 -0.65
N VAL A 446 -16.24 3.30 -1.14
CA VAL A 446 -16.69 4.56 -0.54
C VAL A 446 -17.19 4.36 0.89
N LYS A 447 -17.97 3.29 1.15
CA LYS A 447 -18.45 2.96 2.50
C LYS A 447 -17.31 2.69 3.47
N ILE A 448 -16.31 1.91 3.05
CA ILE A 448 -15.10 1.63 3.83
C ILE A 448 -14.34 2.92 4.14
N ASN A 449 -14.27 3.86 3.19
CA ASN A 449 -13.60 5.14 3.41
C ASN A 449 -14.36 6.03 4.42
N ILE A 450 -15.68 6.11 4.32
CA ILE A 450 -16.53 6.83 5.29
C ILE A 450 -16.35 6.24 6.68
N GLN A 451 -16.40 4.91 6.79
CA GLN A 451 -16.21 4.20 8.05
C GLN A 451 -14.87 4.55 8.69
N TRP A 452 -13.79 4.49 7.91
CA TRP A 452 -12.45 4.83 8.39
C TRP A 452 -12.39 6.27 8.91
N GLN A 453 -13.02 7.22 8.21
CA GLN A 453 -13.05 8.63 8.60
C GLN A 453 -13.75 8.81 9.96
N GLN A 454 -14.90 8.14 10.14
CA GLN A 454 -15.66 8.16 11.39
C GLN A 454 -14.89 7.54 12.56
N MET A 455 -14.19 6.42 12.33
CA MET A 455 -13.46 5.70 13.38
C MET A 455 -12.14 6.38 13.76
N HIS A 456 -11.39 6.89 12.78
CA HIS A 456 -9.98 7.27 12.97
C HIS A 456 -9.67 8.73 12.69
N GLY A 457 -10.60 9.49 12.12
CA GLY A 457 -10.36 10.88 11.71
C GLY A 457 -9.87 11.76 12.88
N LYS A 458 -10.50 11.63 14.05
CA LYS A 458 -10.09 12.34 15.27
C LYS A 458 -8.78 11.82 15.84
N SER A 459 -8.64 10.51 16.03
CA SER A 459 -7.43 9.94 16.64
C SER A 459 -6.18 10.28 15.82
N ILE A 460 -6.24 10.20 14.50
CA ILE A 460 -5.08 10.53 13.65
C ILE A 460 -4.75 12.01 13.68
N HIS A 461 -5.77 12.87 13.77
CA HIS A 461 -5.55 14.29 13.99
C HIS A 461 -4.72 14.52 15.26
N ASP A 462 -5.13 13.91 16.38
CA ASP A 462 -4.45 14.04 17.67
C ASP A 462 -3.02 13.47 17.64
N VAL A 463 -2.80 12.34 16.96
CA VAL A 463 -1.45 11.77 16.78
C VAL A 463 -0.56 12.72 15.97
N LEU A 464 -1.07 13.22 14.84
CA LEU A 464 -0.30 14.09 13.95
C LEU A 464 0.01 15.44 14.59
N GLN A 465 -0.89 15.98 15.41
CA GLN A 465 -0.65 17.23 16.14
C GLN A 465 0.62 17.19 16.98
N LYS A 466 1.02 16.03 17.51
CA LYS A 466 2.27 15.86 18.27
C LYS A 466 3.52 16.19 17.43
N PHE A 467 3.41 16.14 16.11
CA PHE A 467 4.48 16.49 15.16
C PHE A 467 4.34 17.91 14.60
N SER A 468 3.30 18.66 15.00
CA SER A 468 3.18 20.07 14.65
C SER A 468 4.26 20.85 15.41
N LYS A 469 5.23 21.39 14.68
CA LYS A 469 6.01 22.50 15.21
C LYS A 469 5.06 23.70 15.22
N ILE A 470 4.77 24.23 16.41
CA ILE A 470 3.84 25.34 16.66
C ILE A 470 4.01 26.45 15.62
#